data_AF-A0A1U9NN23-F1
#
_entry.id   AF-A0A1U9NN23-F1
#
_cell.length_a   1.000
_cell.length_b   1.000
_cell.length_c   1.000
_cell.angle_alpha   90.00
_cell.angle_beta   90.00
_cell.angle_gamma   90.00
#
_symmetry.space_group_name_H-M   'P 1'
#
loop_
_entity.id
_entity.type
_entity.pdbx_description
1 polymer ?
#
loop_
_entity_poly.entity_id
_entity_poly.type
_entity_poly.pdbx_seq_one_letter_code
_entity_poly.pdbx_strand_id
1 'polypeptide(L)' 'MSKREIIDFIMELNRGAKPEFLAQFSREELDTYLEHLMEVDLSEMALSA' A
#
# COMPACT_ATOMS: atom_id res chain seq x y z
N MET A 1 8.33 -8.95 -4.00
CA MET A 1 8.88 -7.59 -3.81
C MET A 1 9.72 -7.54 -2.54
N SER A 2 10.83 -6.81 -2.56
CA SER A 2 11.59 -6.42 -1.37
C SER A 2 10.77 -5.48 -0.47
N LYS A 3 11.13 -5.39 0.81
CA LYS A 3 10.45 -4.50 1.76
C LYS A 3 10.43 -3.04 1.27
N ARG A 4 11.52 -2.59 0.63
CA ARG A 4 11.62 -1.22 0.13
C ARG A 4 10.68 -0.98 -1.05
N GLU A 5 10.62 -1.91 -2.00
CA GLU A 5 9.70 -1.83 -3.14
C GLU A 5 8.24 -1.78 -2.66
N ILE A 6 7.86 -2.57 -1.65
CA ILE A 6 6.49 -2.55 -1.10
C ILE A 6 6.17 -1.18 -0.50
N ILE A 7 7.11 -0.58 0.25
CA ILE A 7 6.93 0.77 0.80
C ILE A 7 6.74 1.80 -0.30
N ASP A 8 7.56 1.75 -1.36
CA ASP A 8 7.46 2.68 -2.47
C ASP A 8 6.10 2.53 -3.19
N PHE A 9 5.61 1.31 -3.43
CA PHE A 9 4.27 1.06 -3.99
C PHE A 9 3.13 1.56 -3.09
N ILE A 10 3.20 1.31 -1.77
CA ILE A 10 2.22 1.82 -0.81
C ILE A 10 2.16 3.35 -0.87
N MET A 11 3.30 4.02 -1.04
CA MET A 11 3.34 5.48 -1.15
C MET A 11 2.76 6.01 -2.47
N GLU A 12 2.81 5.23 -3.55
CA GLU A 12 2.16 5.59 -4.81
C GLU A 12 0.63 5.58 -4.69
N LEU A 13 0.09 4.55 -4.03
CA LEU A 13 -1.35 4.39 -3.77
C LEU A 13 -1.84 5.34 -2.66
N ASN A 14 -1.10 5.44 -1.56
CA ASN A 14 -1.39 6.29 -0.42
C ASN A 14 -0.29 7.34 -0.25
N ARG A 15 -0.38 8.43 -1.03
CA ARG A 15 0.60 9.54 -1.02
C ARG A 15 0.75 10.25 0.33
N GLY A 16 -0.17 10.02 1.27
CA GLY A 16 -0.07 10.53 2.64
C GLY A 16 0.76 9.65 3.58
N ALA A 17 1.10 8.43 3.17
CA ALA A 17 1.88 7.50 3.97
C ALA A 17 3.35 7.95 4.07
N LYS A 18 3.90 7.87 5.29
CA LYS A 18 5.30 8.22 5.55
C LYS A 18 6.18 6.97 5.51
N PRO A 19 7.30 6.97 4.76
CA PRO A 19 8.18 5.81 4.67
C PRO A 19 8.79 5.42 6.01
N GLU A 20 9.05 6.38 6.91
CA GLU A 20 9.60 6.11 8.24
C GLU A 20 8.61 5.34 9.12
N PHE A 21 7.31 5.59 8.95
CA PHE A 21 6.25 4.85 9.64
C PHE A 21 6.11 3.44 9.05
N LEU A 22 6.08 3.32 7.73
CA LEU A 22 5.98 2.02 7.04
C LEU A 22 7.19 1.12 7.33
N ALA A 23 8.38 1.69 7.52
CA ALA A 23 9.58 0.95 7.85
C ALA A 23 9.50 0.19 9.19
N GLN A 24 8.60 0.60 10.10
CA GLN A 24 8.41 -0.02 11.42
C GLN A 24 7.72 -1.38 11.36
N PHE A 25 7.00 -1.67 10.27
CA PHE A 25 6.24 -2.90 10.09
C PHE A 25 7.07 -4.02 9.47
N SER A 26 6.65 -5.27 9.63
CA SER A 26 7.26 -6.41 8.95
C SER A 26 7.00 -6.37 7.43
N ARG A 27 7.71 -7.22 6.69
CA ARG A 27 7.46 -7.35 5.25
C ARG A 27 6.05 -7.93 5.00
N GLU A 28 5.64 -8.94 5.79
CA GLU A 28 4.32 -9.55 5.65
C GLU A 28 3.20 -8.55 5.96
N GLU A 29 3.35 -7.74 7.02
CA GLU A 29 2.36 -6.70 7.38
C GLU A 29 2.20 -5.66 6.27
N LEU A 30 3.30 -5.28 5.62
CA LEU A 30 3.28 -4.35 4.49
C LEU A 30 2.66 -4.99 3.23
N ASP A 31 2.93 -6.27 2.95
CA ASP A 31 2.30 -7.00 1.85
C ASP A 31 0.77 -7.05 2.05
N THR A 32 0.29 -7.41 3.24
CA THR A 32 -1.16 -7.42 3.54
C THR A 32 -1.78 -6.03 3.43
N TYR A 33 -1.09 -4.99 3.90
CA TYR A 33 -1.58 -3.63 3.75
C TYR A 33 -1.67 -3.20 2.29
N LEU A 34 -0.68 -3.56 1.47
CA LEU A 34 -0.68 -3.29 0.03
C LEU A 34 -1.84 -3.99 -0.68
N GLU A 35 -2.11 -5.26 -0.36
CA GLU A 35 -3.25 -6.00 -0.91
C GLU A 35 -4.58 -5.27 -0.64
N HIS A 36 -4.79 -4.82 0.61
CA HIS A 36 -5.99 -4.04 0.96
C HIS A 36 -6.08 -2.70 0.23
N LEU A 37 -4.97 -1.98 0.04
CA LEU A 37 -4.97 -0.74 -0.73
C LEU A 37 -5.39 -0.98 -2.18
N MET A 38 -4.92 -2.06 -2.79
CA MET A 38 -5.28 -2.42 -4.16
C MET A 38 -6.76 -2.84 -4.29
N GLU A 39 -7.31 -3.57 -3.31
CA GLU A 39 -8.73 -3.92 -3.28
C GLU A 39 -9.63 -2.68 -3.18
N VAL A 40 -9.23 -1.70 -2.37
CA VAL A 40 -9.96 -0.42 -2.23
C VAL A 40 -9.89 0.39 -3.51
N ASP A 41 -8.71 0.53 -4.12
CA ASP A 41 -8.52 1.28 -5.38
C ASP A 41 -9.38 0.70 -6.53
N LEU A 42 -9.43 -0.64 -6.64
CA LEU A 42 -10.32 -1.35 -7.59
C LEU A 42 -11.81 -1.09 -7.30
N SER A 43 -12.19 -1.03 -6.03
CA SER A 43 -13.58 -0.83 -5.62
C SER A 43 -14.05 0.61 -5.86
N GLU A 44 -13.22 1.62 -5.60
CA GLU A 44 -13.54 3.01 -5.88
C GLU A 44 -13.67 3.29 -7.39
N MET A 45 -12.86 2.64 -8.22
CA MET A 45 -13.02 2.70 -9.68
C MET A 45 -14.30 2.01 -10.18
N ALA A 46 -14.73 0.92 -9.54
CA ALA A 46 -15.95 0.21 -9.95
C ALA A 46 -17.25 0.96 -9.59
N LEU A 47 -17.23 1.81 -8.55
CA LEU A 47 -18.37 2.60 -8.10
C LEU A 47 -18.57 3.91 -8.89
N SER A 48 -17.59 4.27 -9.73
CA SER A 48 -17.62 5.49 -10.56
C SER A 48 -17.97 5.23 -12.03
N ALA A 49 -18.38 4.00 -12.38
CA ALA A 49 -18.77 3.57 -13.74
C ALA A 49 -20.28 3.47 -13.96
#